data_AF-A0A8H7VY16-F1
#
_entry.id   AF-A0A8H7VY16-F1
#
_cell.length_a   1.000
_cell.length_b   1.000
_cell.length_c   1.000
_cell.angle_alpha   90.00
_cell.angle_beta   90.00
_cell.angle_gamma   90.00
#
_symmetry.space_group_name_H-M   'P 1'
#
loop_
_entity.id
_entity.type
_entity.pdbx_description
1 polymer ?
#
loop_
_entity_poly.entity_id
_entity_poly.type
_entity_poly.pdbx_seq_one_letter_code
_entity_poly.pdbx_strand_id
1 'polypeptide(L)'
;MENICTLDLSKLMDIIQAVDIYLPHPLTTTPTNIKFAIVSDLERRCYTGSRRRQNYVDKLKIAKYIKDIKYNIQTAKTANLGTYKTYQPYLLEDLPRPLQFYSQQSAPFAFYDYQGRQRVKEEVANIISNGGKERNPTKKKNTKKNGKKEKEKKRKKSG
;
A
#
# COMPACT_ATOMS: atom_id res chain seq x y z
N MET A 1 11.07 -19.44 -40.87
CA MET A 1 12.42 -19.12 -40.35
C MET A 1 12.41 -17.63 -40.07
N GLU A 2 11.85 -17.27 -38.93
CA GLU A 2 12.57 -17.01 -37.68
C GLU A 2 13.38 -15.72 -37.76
N ASN A 3 12.93 -14.70 -37.02
CA ASN A 3 13.78 -13.79 -36.24
C ASN A 3 12.85 -12.89 -35.43
N ILE A 4 12.22 -13.47 -34.40
CA ILE A 4 11.60 -12.69 -33.32
C ILE A 4 12.76 -12.22 -32.45
N CYS A 5 12.87 -10.90 -32.32
CA CYS A 5 13.85 -10.18 -31.53
C CYS A 5 14.25 -10.95 -30.27
N THR A 6 15.53 -11.33 -30.20
CA THR A 6 16.21 -11.69 -28.97
C THR A 6 16.19 -10.46 -28.06
N LEU A 7 15.13 -10.32 -27.28
CA LEU A 7 15.10 -9.44 -26.12
C LEU A 7 16.24 -9.91 -25.21
N ASP A 8 17.30 -9.12 -25.24
CA ASP A 8 18.49 -9.29 -24.43
C ASP A 8 18.07 -9.47 -22.96
N LEU A 9 18.24 -10.68 -22.44
CA LEU A 9 17.84 -11.07 -21.10
C LEU A 9 18.48 -10.17 -20.03
N SER A 10 19.61 -9.51 -20.36
CA SER A 10 20.25 -8.50 -19.52
C SER A 10 19.35 -7.28 -19.30
N LYS A 11 18.72 -6.75 -20.36
CA LYS A 11 17.79 -5.61 -20.27
C LYS A 11 16.51 -5.97 -19.51
N LEU A 12 16.08 -7.21 -19.60
CA LEU A 12 14.90 -7.69 -18.86
C LEU A 12 15.21 -7.84 -17.36
N MET A 13 16.43 -8.26 -17.01
CA MET A 13 16.94 -8.27 -15.64
C MET A 13 17.16 -6.86 -15.06
N ASP A 14 17.62 -5.90 -15.87
CA ASP A 14 17.74 -4.50 -15.43
C ASP A 14 16.36 -3.88 -15.14
N ILE A 15 15.34 -4.24 -15.92
CA ILE A 15 13.95 -3.83 -15.67
C ILE A 15 13.40 -4.50 -14.40
N ILE A 16 13.71 -5.78 -14.16
CA ILE A 16 13.30 -6.48 -12.92
C ILE A 16 14.01 -5.84 -11.70
N GLN A 17 15.29 -5.54 -11.79
CA GLN A 17 16.03 -4.84 -10.73
C GLN A 17 15.52 -3.41 -10.50
N ALA A 18 15.14 -2.68 -11.57
CA ALA A 18 14.55 -1.36 -11.47
C ALA A 18 13.14 -1.37 -10.84
N VAL A 19 12.37 -2.44 -11.04
CA VAL A 19 11.04 -2.64 -10.42
C VAL A 19 11.18 -3.10 -8.96
N ASP A 20 12.18 -3.91 -8.62
CA ASP A 20 12.48 -4.35 -7.25
C ASP A 20 12.98 -3.21 -6.35
N ILE A 21 13.47 -2.10 -6.92
CA ILE A 21 13.79 -0.87 -6.19
C ILE A 21 12.52 -0.11 -5.74
N TYR A 22 11.35 -0.38 -6.33
CA TYR A 22 10.12 0.37 -6.06
C TYR A 22 9.10 -0.34 -5.14
N LEU A 23 9.38 -1.57 -4.70
CA LEU A 23 8.73 -2.13 -3.51
C LEU A 23 9.73 -2.10 -2.34
N PRO A 24 9.44 -1.39 -1.24
CA PRO A 24 10.30 -1.49 -0.07
C PRO A 24 10.16 -2.89 0.54
N HIS A 25 11.05 -3.80 0.14
CA HIS A 25 11.39 -4.95 0.95
C HIS A 25 11.89 -4.43 2.31
N PRO A 26 11.40 -4.96 3.44
CA PRO A 26 11.90 -4.58 4.76
C PRO A 26 13.30 -5.18 4.97
N LEU A 27 14.32 -4.60 4.33
CA LEU A 27 15.70 -4.94 4.58
C LEU A 27 16.16 -4.23 5.86
N THR A 28 16.15 -5.02 6.93
CA THR A 28 16.95 -4.88 8.13
C THR A 28 18.42 -4.65 7.77
N THR A 29 18.89 -3.41 7.91
CA THR A 29 20.31 -3.10 8.13
C THR A 29 20.37 -2.13 9.30
N THR A 30 20.79 -2.65 10.45
CA THR A 30 21.06 -1.86 11.66
C THR A 30 22.46 -1.26 11.56
N PRO A 31 22.67 0.05 11.78
CA PRO A 31 23.86 0.48 12.48
C PRO A 31 23.72 0.07 13.95
N THR A 32 24.83 -0.40 14.49
CA THR A 32 25.03 -0.90 15.84
C THR A 32 24.55 0.10 16.90
N ASN A 33 23.85 -0.44 17.92
CA ASN A 33 23.67 0.16 19.24
C ASN A 33 22.80 1.43 19.38
N ILE A 34 21.64 1.45 18.72
CA ILE A 34 20.50 2.25 19.22
C ILE A 34 19.32 1.29 19.34
N LYS A 35 18.94 0.96 20.59
CA LYS A 35 17.69 0.25 20.87
C LYS A 35 16.53 1.19 20.53
N PHE A 36 16.16 1.25 19.25
CA PHE A 36 14.93 1.93 18.85
C PHE A 36 13.78 1.27 19.61
N ALA A 37 12.95 2.07 20.27
CA ALA A 37 11.72 1.60 20.88
C ALA A 37 10.90 0.86 19.81
N ILE A 38 10.88 -0.47 19.88
CA ILE A 38 10.08 -1.30 18.99
C ILE A 38 8.65 -1.13 19.50
N VAL A 39 7.93 -0.15 18.94
CA VAL A 39 6.48 -0.06 19.11
C VAL A 39 5.90 -1.40 18.68
N SER A 40 5.10 -2.01 19.56
CA SER A 40 4.52 -3.32 19.27
C SER A 40 3.69 -3.26 17.98
N ASP A 41 3.59 -4.37 17.26
CA ASP A 41 2.84 -4.40 16.01
C ASP A 41 1.35 -4.05 16.18
N LEU A 42 0.81 -4.27 17.38
CA LEU A 42 -0.55 -3.87 17.72
C LEU A 42 -0.64 -2.34 17.87
N GLU A 43 0.23 -1.73 18.66
CA GLU A 43 0.29 -0.28 18.84
C GLU A 43 0.53 0.42 17.51
N ARG A 44 1.47 -0.08 16.69
CA ARG A 44 1.72 0.44 15.34
C ARG A 44 0.46 0.42 14.49
N ARG A 45 -0.33 -0.67 14.51
CA ARG A 45 -1.60 -0.75 13.77
C ARG A 45 -2.65 0.22 14.30
N CYS A 46 -2.68 0.47 15.61
CA CYS A 46 -3.54 1.47 16.23
C CYS A 46 -3.18 2.90 15.78
N TYR A 47 -1.90 3.29 15.89
CA TYR A 47 -1.44 4.63 15.51
C TYR A 47 -1.54 4.90 14.01
N THR A 48 -1.19 3.92 13.17
CA THR A 48 -1.33 4.08 11.72
C THR A 48 -2.80 4.14 11.28
N GLY A 49 -3.73 3.56 12.06
CA GLY A 49 -5.14 3.38 11.70
C GLY A 49 -5.36 2.32 10.62
N SER A 50 -4.35 1.49 10.33
CA SER A 50 -4.39 0.50 9.24
C SER A 50 -5.48 -0.55 9.47
N ARG A 51 -5.71 -0.99 10.72
CA ARG A 51 -6.75 -1.98 11.04
C ARG A 51 -8.15 -1.51 10.66
N ARG A 52 -8.47 -0.23 10.91
CA ARG A 52 -9.79 0.34 10.54
C ARG A 52 -9.96 0.39 9.02
N ARG A 53 -8.92 0.81 8.29
CA ARG A 53 -8.94 0.84 6.82
C ARG A 53 -9.02 -0.56 6.23
N GLN A 54 -8.27 -1.52 6.78
CA GLN A 54 -8.32 -2.92 6.36
C GLN A 54 -9.74 -3.48 6.47
N ASN A 55 -10.39 -3.29 7.62
CA ASN A 55 -11.78 -3.72 7.83
C ASN A 55 -12.73 -3.11 6.79
N TYR A 56 -12.54 -1.83 6.44
CA TYR A 56 -13.34 -1.17 5.41
C TYR A 56 -13.10 -1.75 4.02
N VAL A 57 -11.84 -1.94 3.64
CA VAL A 57 -11.44 -2.57 2.38
C VAL A 57 -11.99 -3.99 2.27
N ASP A 58 -12.01 -4.75 3.36
CA ASP A 58 -12.55 -6.11 3.37
C ASP A 58 -14.07 -6.13 3.21
N LYS A 59 -14.80 -5.17 3.78
CA LYS A 59 -16.24 -4.98 3.48
C LYS A 59 -16.48 -4.65 2.01
N LEU A 60 -15.64 -3.81 1.40
CA LEU A 60 -15.73 -3.51 -0.03
C LEU A 60 -15.45 -4.74 -0.91
N LYS A 61 -14.47 -5.57 -0.54
CA LYS A 61 -14.19 -6.83 -1.26
C LYS A 61 -15.37 -7.79 -1.24
N ILE A 62 -16.06 -7.89 -0.09
CA ILE A 62 -17.27 -8.70 0.05
C ILE A 62 -18.40 -8.12 -0.81
N ALA A 63 -18.67 -6.82 -0.71
CA ALA A 63 -19.71 -6.16 -1.49
C ALA A 63 -19.50 -6.26 -3.01
N LYS A 64 -18.26 -6.39 -3.46
CA LYS A 64 -17.90 -6.53 -4.88
C LYS A 64 -17.66 -7.97 -5.34
N TYR A 65 -17.97 -8.97 -4.52
CA TYR A 65 -17.73 -10.39 -4.83
C TYR A 65 -16.26 -10.75 -5.15
N ILE A 66 -15.32 -9.89 -4.75
CA ILE A 66 -13.88 -10.09 -5.03
C ILE A 66 -13.34 -11.26 -4.22
N LYS A 67 -13.88 -11.45 -3.01
CA LYS A 67 -13.47 -12.55 -2.12
C LYS A 67 -13.84 -13.90 -2.73
N ASP A 68 -15.00 -14.00 -3.36
CA ASP A 68 -15.52 -15.23 -3.98
C ASP A 68 -14.75 -15.53 -5.26
N ILE A 69 -14.55 -14.53 -6.13
CA ILE A 69 -13.69 -14.66 -7.32
C ILE A 69 -12.29 -15.15 -6.92
N LYS A 70 -11.70 -14.57 -5.86
CA LYS A 70 -10.39 -14.99 -5.36
C LYS A 70 -10.38 -16.42 -4.81
N TYR A 71 -11.47 -16.86 -4.17
CA TYR A 71 -11.59 -18.21 -3.64
C TYR A 71 -11.72 -19.25 -4.76
N ASN A 72 -12.43 -18.90 -5.83
CA ASN A 72 -12.64 -19.78 -6.98
C ASN A 72 -11.39 -19.91 -7.87
N ILE A 73 -10.45 -18.95 -7.81
CA ILE A 73 -9.13 -19.09 -8.43
C ILE A 73 -8.36 -20.19 -7.71
N GLN A 74 -8.08 -21.29 -8.41
CA GLN A 74 -7.26 -22.36 -7.89
C GLN A 74 -5.84 -21.86 -7.60
N THR A 75 -5.34 -22.19 -6.41
CA THR A 75 -3.94 -21.94 -6.06
C THR A 75 -3.05 -22.99 -6.68
N ALA A 76 -1.75 -22.72 -6.82
CA ALA A 76 -0.80 -23.69 -7.40
C ALA A 76 -0.85 -25.08 -6.72
N LYS A 77 -1.20 -25.14 -5.43
CA LYS A 77 -1.32 -26.38 -4.66
C LYS A 77 -2.62 -27.16 -4.91
N THR A 78 -3.65 -26.49 -5.41
CA THR A 78 -4.99 -27.05 -5.67
C THR A 78 -5.34 -27.06 -7.15
N ALA A 79 -4.36 -26.75 -8.00
CA ALA A 79 -4.53 -26.67 -9.44
C ALA A 79 -4.74 -28.07 -10.02
N ASN A 80 -5.92 -28.31 -10.57
CA ASN A 80 -6.19 -29.49 -11.38
C ASN A 80 -6.53 -29.03 -12.80
N LEU A 81 -5.79 -29.57 -13.78
CA LEU A 81 -5.87 -29.15 -15.17
C LEU A 81 -7.29 -29.28 -15.76
N GLY A 82 -8.02 -30.35 -15.42
CA GLY A 82 -9.39 -30.57 -15.92
C GLY A 82 -10.36 -29.52 -15.38
N THR A 83 -10.29 -29.24 -14.08
CA THR A 83 -11.10 -28.20 -13.45
C THR A 83 -10.68 -26.79 -13.88
N TYR A 84 -9.40 -26.56 -14.17
CA TYR A 84 -8.94 -25.25 -14.61
C TYR A 84 -9.50 -24.91 -16.00
N LYS A 85 -9.50 -25.87 -16.93
CA LYS A 85 -10.06 -25.68 -18.28
C LYS A 85 -11.54 -25.34 -18.25
N THR A 86 -12.32 -25.93 -17.34
CA THR A 86 -13.75 -25.61 -17.20
C THR A 86 -13.99 -24.26 -16.54
N TYR A 87 -13.12 -23.84 -15.62
CA TYR A 87 -13.25 -22.55 -14.92
C TYR A 87 -12.63 -21.36 -15.67
N GLN A 88 -11.73 -21.60 -16.63
CA GLN A 88 -11.05 -20.57 -17.42
C GLN A 88 -11.98 -19.49 -18.01
N PRO A 89 -13.14 -19.79 -18.66
CA PRO A 89 -13.99 -18.75 -19.23
C PRO A 89 -14.57 -17.82 -18.15
N TYR A 90 -15.03 -18.37 -17.02
CA TYR A 90 -15.57 -17.58 -15.91
C TYR A 90 -14.51 -16.67 -15.27
N LEU A 91 -13.28 -17.17 -15.16
CA LEU A 91 -12.16 -16.36 -14.65
C LEU A 91 -11.84 -15.17 -15.55
N LEU A 92 -11.89 -15.33 -16.86
CA LEU A 92 -11.62 -14.26 -17.82
C LEU A 92 -12.73 -13.21 -17.81
N GLU A 93 -13.99 -13.62 -17.68
CA GLU A 93 -15.14 -12.73 -17.58
C GLU A 93 -15.11 -11.89 -16.29
N ASP A 94 -14.76 -12.51 -15.17
CA ASP A 94 -14.72 -11.84 -13.86
C ASP A 94 -13.43 -11.03 -13.61
N LEU A 95 -12.36 -11.26 -14.38
CA LEU A 95 -11.04 -10.66 -14.19
C LEU A 95 -11.00 -9.13 -14.13
N PRO A 96 -11.78 -8.37 -14.93
CA PRO A 96 -11.77 -6.92 -14.88
C PRO A 96 -12.13 -6.35 -13.50
N ARG A 97 -12.99 -7.05 -12.75
CA ARG A 97 -13.53 -6.56 -11.48
C ARG A 97 -12.45 -6.49 -10.37
N PRO A 98 -11.66 -7.55 -10.10
CA PRO A 98 -10.48 -7.45 -9.23
C PRO A 98 -9.46 -6.42 -9.74
N LEU A 99 -9.18 -6.39 -11.05
CA LEU A 99 -8.18 -5.46 -11.61
C LEU A 99 -8.55 -4.00 -11.37
N GLN A 100 -9.82 -3.64 -11.62
CA GLN A 100 -10.33 -2.29 -11.36
C GLN A 100 -10.31 -1.95 -9.86
N PHE A 101 -10.65 -2.91 -9.01
CA PHE A 101 -10.63 -2.71 -7.56
C PHE A 101 -9.22 -2.38 -7.05
N TYR A 102 -8.22 -3.17 -7.44
CA TYR A 102 -6.86 -2.99 -6.94
C TYR A 102 -6.12 -1.80 -7.58
N SER A 103 -6.49 -1.41 -8.80
CA SER A 103 -5.90 -0.24 -9.46
C SER A 103 -6.46 1.09 -8.94
N GLN A 104 -7.77 1.18 -8.70
CA GLN A 104 -8.43 2.46 -8.41
C GLN A 104 -8.93 2.55 -6.97
N GLN A 105 -9.56 1.50 -6.45
CA GLN A 105 -10.33 1.59 -5.20
C GLN A 105 -9.49 1.29 -3.98
N SER A 106 -8.52 0.38 -4.06
CA SER A 106 -7.61 0.10 -2.95
C SER A 106 -6.44 1.10 -2.86
N ALA A 107 -6.05 1.71 -3.98
CA ALA A 107 -4.85 2.56 -4.07
C ALA A 107 -4.80 3.71 -3.05
N PRO A 108 -5.90 4.46 -2.78
CA PRO A 108 -5.89 5.51 -1.76
C PRO A 108 -5.59 4.98 -0.35
N PHE A 109 -6.03 3.75 -0.03
CA PHE A 109 -5.79 3.16 1.28
C PHE A 109 -4.32 2.79 1.48
N ALA A 110 -3.64 2.33 0.42
CA ALA A 110 -2.20 2.08 0.44
C ALA A 110 -1.41 3.36 0.73
N PHE A 111 -1.82 4.49 0.13
CA PHE A 111 -1.23 5.80 0.41
C PHE A 111 -1.45 6.22 1.88
N TYR A 112 -2.65 6.05 2.42
CA TYR A 112 -2.92 6.35 3.83
C TYR A 112 -2.14 5.45 4.80
N ASP A 113 -1.93 4.19 4.44
CA ASP A 113 -1.09 3.28 5.22
C ASP A 113 0.37 3.74 5.23
N TYR A 114 0.89 4.18 4.08
CA TYR A 114 2.22 4.77 4.00
C TYR A 114 2.34 6.02 4.89
N GLN A 115 1.41 6.98 4.76
CA GLN A 115 1.39 8.18 5.60
C GLN A 115 1.24 7.87 7.09
N GLY A 116 0.42 6.86 7.43
CA GLY A 116 0.30 6.35 8.78
C GLY A 116 1.66 5.89 9.32
N ARG A 117 2.39 5.07 8.55
CA ARG A 117 3.72 4.57 8.95
C ARG A 117 4.72 5.72 9.18
N GLN A 118 4.69 6.76 8.34
CA GLN A 118 5.56 7.91 8.51
C GLN A 118 5.24 8.70 9.79
N ARG A 119 3.94 8.93 10.08
CA ARG A 119 3.53 9.59 11.32
C ARG A 119 3.97 8.84 12.57
N VAL A 120 3.88 7.51 12.58
CA VAL A 120 4.37 6.70 13.70
C VAL A 120 5.87 6.87 13.88
N LYS A 121 6.64 6.81 12.79
CA LYS A 121 8.10 7.03 12.85
C LYS A 121 8.44 8.41 13.42
N GLU A 122 7.74 9.44 12.97
CA GLU A 122 7.90 10.81 13.50
C GLU A 122 7.55 10.90 14.98
N GLU A 123 6.44 10.30 15.41
CA GLU A 123 6.01 10.31 16.82
C GLU A 123 7.03 9.61 17.72
N VAL A 124 7.52 8.43 17.30
CA VAL A 124 8.57 7.70 18.03
C VAL A 124 9.86 8.52 18.10
N ALA A 125 10.29 9.14 17.00
CA ALA A 125 11.46 10.01 17.00
C ALA A 125 11.29 11.24 17.92
N ASN A 126 10.10 11.85 17.95
CA ASN A 126 9.81 12.95 18.86
C ASN A 126 9.82 12.49 20.33
N ILE A 127 9.31 11.29 20.63
CA ILE A 127 9.33 10.73 21.98
C ILE A 127 10.77 10.54 22.45
N ILE A 128 11.61 9.94 21.60
CA ILE A 128 13.03 9.71 21.89
C ILE A 128 13.77 11.04 22.07
N SER A 129 13.56 12.01 21.17
CA SER A 129 14.31 13.27 21.16
C SER A 129 13.86 14.27 22.23
N ASN A 130 12.56 14.34 22.54
CA ASN A 130 11.97 15.40 23.36
C ASN A 130 11.22 14.85 24.59
N GLY A 131 11.37 13.57 24.92
CA GLY A 131 10.69 12.92 26.04
C GLY A 131 9.17 12.86 25.89
N GLY A 132 8.66 12.84 24.65
CA GLY A 132 7.22 12.80 24.37
C GLY A 132 6.48 14.11 24.62
N LYS A 133 7.19 15.23 24.83
CA LYS A 133 6.55 16.55 24.86
C LYS A 133 5.77 16.80 23.57
N GLU A 134 4.49 17.15 23.71
CA GLU A 134 3.62 17.43 22.57
C GLU A 134 4.23 18.56 21.72
N ARG A 135 4.21 18.40 20.39
CA ARG A 135 4.69 19.43 19.45
C ARG A 135 4.02 20.77 19.79
N ASN A 136 4.82 21.83 19.96
CA ASN A 136 4.36 23.17 20.32
C ASN A 136 3.05 23.58 19.58
N PRO A 137 1.95 23.85 20.29
CA PRO A 137 0.62 24.05 19.69
C PRO A 137 0.56 25.28 18.76
N THR A 138 1.44 26.25 18.99
CA THR A 138 1.64 27.43 18.14
C THR A 138 2.07 27.06 16.72
N LYS A 139 3.00 26.10 16.56
CA LYS A 139 3.42 25.60 15.23
C LYS A 139 2.27 24.87 14.52
N LYS A 140 1.45 24.10 15.25
CA LYS A 140 0.29 23.34 14.73
C LYS A 140 -0.81 24.26 14.17
N LYS A 141 -1.10 25.40 14.84
CA LYS A 141 -2.07 26.41 14.36
C LYS A 141 -1.65 27.02 13.02
N ASN A 142 -0.35 27.28 12.83
CA ASN A 142 0.16 27.92 11.61
C ASN A 142 0.07 26.99 10.39
N THR A 143 0.42 25.71 10.54
CA THR A 143 0.28 24.73 9.45
C THR A 143 -1.18 24.54 9.04
N LYS A 144 -2.12 24.52 10.00
CA LYS A 144 -3.57 24.39 9.73
C LYS A 144 -4.15 25.62 9.02
N LYS A 145 -3.69 26.83 9.38
CA LYS A 145 -4.05 28.08 8.68
C LYS A 145 -3.50 28.10 7.24
N ASN A 146 -2.26 27.68 7.04
CA ASN A 146 -1.64 27.65 5.71
C ASN A 146 -2.33 26.63 4.79
N GLY A 147 -2.66 25.44 5.30
CA GLY A 147 -3.42 24.45 4.52
C GLY A 147 -4.83 24.91 4.14
N LYS A 148 -5.51 25.70 4.99
CA LYS A 148 -6.79 26.33 4.64
C LYS A 148 -6.63 27.35 3.51
N LYS A 149 -5.64 28.24 3.62
CA LYS A 149 -5.35 29.25 2.59
C LYS A 149 -4.99 28.62 1.25
N GLU A 150 -4.24 27.52 1.25
CA GLU A 150 -3.86 26.82 0.02
C GLU A 150 -5.07 26.13 -0.64
N LYS A 151 -5.94 25.49 0.15
CA LYS A 151 -7.21 24.93 -0.35
C LYS A 151 -8.13 26.00 -0.94
N GLU A 152 -8.20 27.17 -0.30
CA GLU A 152 -8.99 28.30 -0.80
C GLU A 152 -8.43 28.84 -2.13
N LYS A 153 -7.10 28.95 -2.25
CA LYS A 153 -6.45 29.32 -3.52
C LYS A 153 -6.71 28.32 -4.64
N LYS A 154 -6.73 27.02 -4.34
CA LYS A 154 -7.04 25.97 -5.34
C LYS A 154 -8.50 26.07 -5.81
N ARG A 155 -9.45 26.33 -4.90
CA ARG A 155 -10.88 26.52 -5.25
C ARG A 155 -11.14 27.75 -6.12
N LYS A 156 -10.34 28.82 -5.95
CA LYS A 156 -10.44 30.06 -6.76
C LYS A 156 -9.80 29.94 -8.16
N LYS A 157 -9.01 28.89 -8.42
CA LYS A 157 -8.36 28.64 -9.72
C LYS A 157 -9.13 27.66 -10.62
N SER A 158 -10.12 26.96 -10.06
CA SER A 158 -10.88 25.90 -10.74
C SER A 158 -12.32 26.30 -11.10
N GLY A 159 -12.68 27.58 -10.91
CA GLY A 159 -13.91 28.19 -11.37
C GLY A 159 -13.57 29.40 -12.22
#